data_AF-A0A321LM65-F1
#
_entry.id   AF-A0A321LM65-F1
#
_cell.length_a   1.000
_cell.length_b   1.000
_cell.length_c   1.000
_cell.angle_alpha   90.00
_cell.angle_beta   90.00
_cell.angle_gamma   90.00
#
_symmetry.space_group_name_H-M   'P 1'
#
loop_
_entity.id
_entity.type
_entity.pdbx_description
1 polymer ?
#
loop_
_entity_poly.entity_id
_entity_poly.type
_entity_poly.pdbx_seq_one_letter_code
_entity_poly.pdbx_strand_id
1 'polypeptide(L)'
;MEVITLNCPDCAALIELSLSVDYVICRRCGAGYRVSRSENSVNLQRAGGIASHSYTELEAELERAIVELEEQIADAREQIEIVRSREKGAALQVGCASFGVFGGVIVVLALFVTLARAYFGGFFFYAALLAVVVLGIVRLRRKLLSKQQREKLAADRSELEEGLPTLEAARDRLIRLRQ
;
A
#
# COMPACT_ATOMS: atom_id res chain seq x y z
N MET A 1 22.45 39.63 10.48
CA MET A 1 20.99 39.88 10.41
C MET A 1 20.57 40.19 11.83
N GLU A 2 20.16 41.43 12.09
CA GLU A 2 19.72 41.83 13.43
C GLU A 2 18.31 41.29 13.67
N VAL A 3 18.16 40.48 14.72
CA VAL A 3 16.91 39.85 15.13
C VAL A 3 16.47 40.48 16.44
N ILE A 4 15.21 40.92 16.51
CA ILE A 4 14.60 41.47 17.71
C ILE A 4 13.73 40.38 18.32
N THR A 5 13.86 40.15 19.62
CA THR A 5 13.01 39.21 20.36
C THR A 5 11.92 39.97 21.10
N LEU A 6 10.66 39.60 20.85
CA LEU A 6 9.49 40.15 21.54
C LEU A 6 8.66 39.02 22.14
N ASN A 7 7.93 39.31 23.22
CA ASN A 7 6.98 38.36 23.77
C ASN A 7 5.62 38.49 23.09
N CYS A 8 5.00 37.36 22.79
CA CYS A 8 3.64 37.28 22.31
C CYS A 8 2.66 37.88 23.33
N PRO A 9 1.84 38.88 22.98
CA PRO A 9 0.82 39.44 23.87
C PRO A 9 -0.18 38.42 24.41
N ASP A 10 -0.53 37.40 23.61
CA ASP A 10 -1.57 36.42 23.95
C ASP A 10 -1.05 35.24 24.80
N CYS A 11 0.19 34.78 24.57
CA CYS A 11 0.69 33.54 25.18
C CYS A 11 2.10 33.63 25.80
N ALA A 12 2.66 34.85 25.87
CA ALA A 12 4.00 35.15 26.41
C ALA A 12 5.16 34.35 25.80
N ALA A 13 4.95 33.70 24.66
CA ALA A 13 6.02 32.99 23.95
C ALA A 13 6.97 33.98 23.29
N LEU A 14 8.26 33.64 23.24
CA LEU A 14 9.25 34.42 22.49
C LEU A 14 8.98 34.33 20.99
N ILE A 15 8.99 35.49 20.34
CA ILE A 15 8.86 35.67 18.90
C ILE A 15 10.13 36.35 18.41
N GLU A 16 10.82 35.70 17.48
CA GLU A 16 11.98 36.26 16.78
C GLU A 16 11.53 37.01 15.53
N LEU A 17 11.91 38.27 15.43
CA LEU A 17 11.52 39.18 14.36
C LEU A 17 12.74 39.70 13.62
N SER A 18 12.75 39.52 12.31
CA SER A 18 13.68 40.24 11.43
C SER A 18 13.20 41.69 11.24
N LEU A 19 14.12 42.63 11.17
CA LEU A 19 13.84 44.06 10.93
C LEU A 19 13.08 44.33 9.62
N SER A 20 13.09 43.39 8.67
CA SER A 20 12.43 43.53 7.36
C SER A 20 10.98 43.03 7.31
N VAL A 21 10.44 42.48 8.41
CA VAL A 21 9.17 41.75 8.39
C VAL A 21 8.06 42.54 9.05
N ASP A 22 7.01 42.89 8.31
CA ASP A 22 5.90 43.71 8.83
C ASP A 22 4.77 42.89 9.46
N TYR A 23 4.82 41.57 9.35
CA TYR A 23 3.83 40.64 9.86
C TYR A 23 4.47 39.41 10.47
N VAL A 24 4.01 39.03 11.66
CA VAL A 24 4.51 37.84 12.36
C VAL A 24 3.36 37.03 12.91
N ILE A 25 3.49 35.71 12.85
CA ILE A 25 2.53 34.78 13.43
C ILE A 25 3.21 34.09 14.61
N CYS A 26 2.57 34.10 15.77
CA CYS A 26 3.10 33.39 16.93
C CYS A 26 2.97 31.87 16.70
N ARG A 27 4.09 31.15 16.63
CA ARG A 27 4.10 29.68 16.46
C ARG A 27 3.40 28.90 17.57
N ARG A 28 3.26 29.49 18.77
CA ARG A 28 2.67 28.81 19.93
C ARG A 28 1.15 28.95 20.01
N CYS A 29 0.62 30.12 19.67
CA CYS A 29 -0.82 30.41 19.81
C CYS A 29 -1.52 30.72 18.48
N GLY A 30 -0.79 30.75 17.36
CA GLY A 30 -1.34 31.02 16.03
C GLY A 30 -1.80 32.47 15.80
N ALA A 31 -1.68 33.36 16.79
CA ALA A 31 -2.11 34.74 16.66
C ALA A 31 -1.23 35.52 15.67
N GLY A 32 -1.88 36.19 14.71
CA GLY A 32 -1.23 37.08 13.74
C GLY A 32 -1.09 38.51 14.26
N TYR A 33 0.10 39.07 14.11
CA TYR A 33 0.43 40.44 14.52
C TYR A 33 1.05 41.22 13.35
N ARG A 34 0.64 42.48 13.22
CA ARG A 34 1.35 43.47 12.40
C ARG A 34 2.40 44.15 13.28
N VAL A 35 3.61 44.27 12.77
CA VAL A 35 4.73 44.91 13.45
C VAL A 35 4.63 46.42 13.19
N SER A 36 4.40 47.20 14.23
CA SER A 36 4.43 48.66 14.17
C SER A 36 5.77 49.15 14.72
N ARG A 37 6.56 49.81 13.87
CA ARG A 37 7.87 50.36 14.24
C ARG A 37 7.76 51.88 14.40
N SER A 38 8.24 52.38 15.52
CA SER A 38 8.45 53.81 15.80
C SER A 38 9.92 54.03 16.14
N GLU A 39 10.39 55.28 16.09
CA GLU A 39 11.82 55.64 16.22
C GLU A 39 12.53 54.98 17.42
N ASN A 40 11.80 54.72 18.53
CA ASN A 40 12.34 54.10 19.73
C ASN A 40 11.59 52.85 20.23
N SER A 41 10.60 52.33 19.49
CA SER A 41 9.87 51.13 19.95
C SER A 41 9.32 50.28 18.82
N VAL A 42 9.30 48.96 19.05
CA VAL A 42 8.66 47.97 18.19
C VAL A 42 7.47 47.37 18.96
N ASN A 43 6.27 47.56 18.43
CA ASN A 43 5.04 47.09 19.03
C ASN A 43 4.35 46.08 18.12
N LEU A 44 3.74 45.05 18.72
CA LEU A 44 2.93 44.07 18.02
C LEU A 44 1.46 44.47 18.12
N GLN A 45 0.86 44.84 17.01
CA GLN A 45 -0.58 45.11 16.95
C GLN A 45 -1.29 43.88 16.40
N ARG A 46 -2.32 43.40 17.10
CA ARG A 46 -3.10 42.25 16.63
C ARG A 46 -3.66 42.56 15.24
N ALA A 47 -3.32 41.73 14.26
CA ALA A 47 -3.85 41.89 12.91
C ALA A 47 -5.30 41.40 12.93
N GLY A 48 -6.24 42.30 13.25
CA GLY A 48 -7.67 42.00 13.18
C GLY A 48 -8.02 41.57 11.76
N GLY A 49 -8.27 40.27 11.57
CA GLY A 49 -8.61 39.70 10.27
C GLY A 49 -7.88 38.41 9.89
N ILE A 50 -6.85 37.98 10.63
CA ILE A 50 -6.18 36.69 10.37
C ILE A 50 -6.45 35.75 11.56
N ALA A 51 -7.30 34.77 11.32
CA ALA A 51 -8.01 33.96 12.29
C ALA A 51 -7.08 33.17 13.24
N SER A 52 -7.08 33.54 14.52
CA SER A 52 -6.58 32.68 15.60
C SER A 52 -7.46 31.44 15.85
N HIS A 53 -8.64 31.37 15.24
CA HIS A 53 -9.53 30.20 15.29
C HIS A 53 -9.25 29.17 14.19
N SER A 54 -8.57 29.52 13.09
CA SER A 54 -8.45 28.59 11.95
C SER A 54 -7.21 27.70 12.00
N TYR A 55 -6.17 28.00 12.79
CA TYR A 55 -4.93 27.22 12.72
C TYR A 55 -5.04 25.88 13.43
N THR A 56 -5.67 25.82 14.60
CA THR A 56 -5.90 24.57 15.33
C THR A 56 -6.91 23.66 14.65
N GLU A 57 -7.93 24.24 14.00
CA GLU A 57 -8.90 23.48 13.20
C GLU A 57 -8.27 22.94 11.92
N LEU A 58 -7.45 23.76 11.23
CA LEU A 58 -6.72 23.34 10.04
C LEU A 58 -5.67 22.27 10.36
N GLU A 59 -4.96 22.37 11.48
CA GLU A 59 -3.98 21.38 11.90
C GLU A 59 -4.67 20.06 12.30
N ALA A 60 -5.84 20.13 12.96
CA ALA A 60 -6.65 18.95 13.26
C ALA A 60 -7.25 18.30 12.00
N GLU A 61 -7.65 19.10 11.02
CA GLU A 61 -8.16 18.62 9.73
C GLU A 61 -7.05 18.00 8.87
N LEU A 62 -5.85 18.60 8.88
CA LEU A 62 -4.65 18.04 8.25
C LEU A 62 -4.23 16.72 8.91
N GLU A 63 -4.26 16.65 10.24
CA GLU A 63 -3.89 15.44 10.98
C GLU A 63 -4.89 14.30 10.73
N ARG A 64 -6.20 14.61 10.65
CA ARG A 64 -7.21 13.64 10.21
C ARG A 64 -6.96 13.15 8.79
N ALA A 65 -6.66 14.05 7.86
CA ALA A 65 -6.39 13.68 6.47
C ALA A 65 -5.15 12.79 6.33
N ILE A 66 -4.11 13.02 7.14
CA ILE A 66 -2.90 12.17 7.17
C ILE A 66 -3.23 10.78 7.71
N VAL A 67 -3.97 10.70 8.82
CA VAL A 67 -4.37 9.41 9.42
C VAL A 67 -5.24 8.60 8.47
N GLU A 68 -6.19 9.24 7.79
CA GLU A 68 -7.04 8.58 6.78
C GLU A 68 -6.21 8.05 5.60
N LEU A 69 -5.21 8.81 5.13
CA LEU A 69 -4.29 8.34 4.10
C LEU A 69 -3.41 7.17 4.58
N GLU A 70 -2.97 7.18 5.83
CA GLU A 70 -2.20 6.07 6.41
C GLU A 70 -3.03 4.79 6.51
N GLU A 71 -4.31 4.89 6.88
CA GLU A 71 -5.26 3.77 6.90
C GLU A 71 -5.46 3.20 5.48
N GLN A 72 -5.70 4.05 4.48
CA GLN A 72 -5.82 3.61 3.09
C GLN A 72 -4.55 2.93 2.56
N ILE A 73 -3.36 3.42 2.93
CA ILE A 73 -2.09 2.79 2.58
C ILE A 73 -1.95 1.42 3.26
N ALA A 74 -2.35 1.30 4.53
CA ALA A 74 -2.31 0.04 5.26
C ALA A 74 -3.24 -1.00 4.62
N ASP A 75 -4.47 -0.61 4.31
CA ASP A 75 -5.46 -1.48 3.64
C ASP A 75 -4.98 -1.92 2.26
N ALA A 76 -4.43 -0.99 1.45
CA ALA A 76 -3.89 -1.33 0.13
C ALA A 76 -2.72 -2.33 0.23
N ARG A 77 -1.83 -2.17 1.21
CA ARG A 77 -0.72 -3.10 1.47
C ARG A 77 -1.21 -4.48 1.90
N GLU A 78 -2.22 -4.53 2.77
CA GLU A 78 -2.83 -5.80 3.19
C GLU A 78 -3.47 -6.53 2.00
N GLN A 79 -4.20 -5.82 1.14
CA GLN A 79 -4.80 -6.41 -0.05
C GLN A 79 -3.74 -6.98 -1.01
N ILE A 80 -2.63 -6.26 -1.21
CA ILE A 80 -1.49 -6.75 -2.00
C ILE A 80 -0.93 -8.04 -1.38
N GLU A 81 -0.80 -8.12 -0.05
CA GLU A 81 -0.31 -9.31 0.63
C GLU A 81 -1.28 -10.50 0.51
N ILE A 82 -2.59 -10.25 0.62
CA ILE A 82 -3.62 -11.26 0.38
C ILE A 82 -3.53 -11.79 -1.06
N VAL A 83 -3.44 -10.90 -2.06
CA VAL A 83 -3.30 -11.30 -3.47
C VAL A 83 -2.01 -12.11 -3.68
N ARG A 84 -0.89 -11.66 -3.11
CA ARG A 84 0.40 -12.36 -3.18
C ARG A 84 0.36 -13.74 -2.53
N SER A 85 -0.35 -13.89 -1.41
CA SER A 85 -0.54 -15.18 -0.75
C SER A 85 -1.36 -16.14 -1.62
N ARG A 86 -2.38 -15.64 -2.34
CA ARG A 86 -3.18 -16.41 -3.29
C ARG A 86 -2.37 -16.83 -4.52
N GLU A 87 -1.50 -15.97 -5.04
CA GLU A 87 -0.59 -16.32 -6.14
C GLU A 87 0.38 -17.44 -5.73
N LYS A 88 1.00 -17.33 -4.55
CA LYS A 88 1.88 -18.37 -4.01
C LYS A 88 1.11 -19.68 -3.76
N GLY A 89 -0.08 -19.61 -3.19
CA GLY A 89 -0.95 -20.77 -2.97
C GLY A 89 -1.34 -21.46 -4.27
N ALA A 90 -1.62 -20.69 -5.33
CA ALA A 90 -1.91 -21.23 -6.65
C ALA A 90 -0.71 -22.00 -7.24
N ALA A 91 0.52 -21.50 -7.07
CA ALA A 91 1.73 -22.20 -7.53
C ALA A 91 1.94 -23.55 -6.81
N LEU A 92 1.75 -23.59 -5.49
CA LEU A 92 1.80 -24.83 -4.70
C LEU A 92 0.74 -25.84 -5.15
N GLN A 93 -0.48 -25.36 -5.44
CA GLN A 93 -1.57 -26.22 -5.91
C GLN A 93 -1.29 -26.85 -7.27
N VAL A 94 -0.61 -26.13 -8.18
CA VAL A 94 -0.13 -26.70 -9.44
C VAL A 94 0.90 -27.80 -9.18
N GLY A 95 1.84 -27.55 -8.25
CA GLY A 95 2.86 -28.54 -7.85
C GLY A 95 2.26 -29.84 -7.31
N CYS A 96 1.30 -29.75 -6.38
CA CYS A 96 0.60 -30.93 -5.86
C CYS A 96 -0.19 -31.68 -6.95
N ALA A 97 -0.81 -30.95 -7.88
CA ALA A 97 -1.54 -31.57 -8.99
C ALA A 97 -0.60 -32.32 -9.95
N SER A 98 0.59 -31.78 -10.25
CA SER A 98 1.60 -32.48 -11.06
C SER A 98 2.15 -33.73 -10.39
N PHE A 99 2.37 -33.69 -9.07
CA PHE A 99 2.81 -34.86 -8.30
C PHE A 99 1.78 -36.00 -8.35
N GLY A 100 0.49 -35.70 -8.26
CA GLY A 100 -0.57 -36.70 -8.35
C GLY A 100 -0.61 -37.42 -9.71
N VAL A 101 -0.42 -36.69 -10.81
CA VAL A 101 -0.34 -37.30 -12.16
C VAL A 101 0.89 -38.19 -12.28
N PHE A 102 2.04 -37.72 -11.81
CA PHE A 102 3.29 -38.48 -11.87
C PHE A 102 3.21 -39.77 -11.05
N GLY A 103 2.67 -39.69 -9.83
CA GLY A 103 2.41 -40.85 -8.98
C GLY A 103 1.45 -41.85 -9.63
N GLY A 104 0.40 -41.37 -10.29
CA GLY A 104 -0.52 -42.23 -11.06
C GLY A 104 0.18 -42.99 -12.18
N VAL A 105 1.07 -42.33 -12.93
CA VAL A 105 1.87 -42.96 -13.99
C VAL A 105 2.80 -44.04 -13.41
N ILE A 106 3.45 -43.77 -12.28
CA ILE A 106 4.32 -44.75 -11.59
C ILE A 106 3.51 -45.97 -11.15
N VAL A 107 2.32 -45.78 -10.58
CA VAL A 107 1.44 -46.88 -10.15
C VAL A 107 1.01 -47.74 -11.33
N VAL A 108 0.65 -47.12 -12.47
CA VAL A 108 0.30 -47.86 -13.70
C VAL A 108 1.50 -48.66 -14.22
N LEU A 109 2.70 -48.06 -14.24
CA LEU A 109 3.93 -48.74 -14.62
C LEU A 109 4.23 -49.92 -13.68
N ALA A 110 4.12 -49.73 -12.37
CA ALA A 110 4.38 -50.77 -11.38
C ALA A 110 3.38 -51.93 -11.50
N LEU A 111 2.08 -51.63 -11.64
CA LEU A 111 1.03 -52.62 -11.92
C LEU A 111 1.31 -53.38 -13.20
N PHE A 112 1.80 -52.70 -14.24
CA PHE A 112 2.11 -53.36 -15.49
C PHE A 112 3.35 -54.25 -15.39
N VAL A 113 4.42 -53.82 -14.73
CA VAL A 113 5.60 -54.67 -14.50
C VAL A 113 5.23 -55.94 -13.72
N THR A 114 4.30 -55.85 -12.77
CA THR A 114 3.84 -57.00 -11.99
C THR A 114 2.84 -57.89 -12.74
N LEU A 115 1.92 -57.33 -13.53
CA LEU A 115 0.86 -58.08 -14.23
C LEU A 115 1.23 -58.52 -15.65
N ALA A 116 2.01 -57.73 -16.39
CA ALA A 116 2.35 -57.99 -17.80
C ALA A 116 3.29 -59.18 -17.97
N ARG A 117 4.00 -59.58 -16.91
CA ARG A 117 4.77 -60.82 -16.92
C ARG A 117 3.89 -62.06 -17.08
N ALA A 118 2.58 -61.95 -16.82
CA ALA A 118 1.68 -63.08 -16.78
C ALA A 118 0.82 -63.25 -18.05
N TYR A 119 0.16 -62.21 -18.61
CA TYR A 119 -1.00 -62.53 -19.49
C TYR A 119 -1.44 -61.57 -20.62
N PHE A 120 -0.91 -60.35 -20.82
CA PHE A 120 -1.55 -59.43 -21.79
C PHE A 120 -0.60 -58.60 -22.67
N GLY A 121 -0.94 -58.55 -23.97
CA GLY A 121 -0.24 -57.80 -25.01
C GLY A 121 -0.26 -56.28 -24.77
N GLY A 122 0.82 -55.62 -25.20
CA GLY A 122 1.14 -54.22 -24.86
C GLY A 122 0.10 -53.16 -25.26
N PHE A 123 -0.92 -53.49 -26.05
CA PHE A 123 -1.95 -52.52 -26.45
C PHE A 123 -2.77 -51.99 -25.26
N PHE A 124 -3.21 -52.86 -24.34
CA PHE A 124 -3.99 -52.44 -23.17
C PHE A 124 -3.18 -51.56 -22.22
N PHE A 125 -1.86 -51.74 -22.18
CA PHE A 125 -0.95 -50.88 -21.43
C PHE A 125 -0.98 -49.45 -21.95
N TYR A 126 -0.77 -49.28 -23.26
CA TYR A 126 -0.78 -47.96 -23.86
C TYR A 126 -2.15 -47.29 -23.72
N ALA A 127 -3.25 -48.04 -23.84
CA ALA A 127 -4.59 -47.53 -23.62
C ALA A 127 -4.82 -47.07 -22.16
N ALA A 128 -4.39 -47.86 -21.17
CA ALA A 128 -4.50 -47.50 -19.75
C ALA A 128 -3.62 -46.30 -19.39
N LEU A 129 -2.38 -46.26 -19.88
CA LEU A 129 -1.46 -45.16 -19.65
C LEU A 129 -1.97 -43.87 -20.30
N LEU A 130 -2.47 -43.95 -21.54
CA LEU A 130 -3.13 -42.83 -22.21
C LEU A 130 -4.35 -42.35 -21.42
N ALA A 131 -5.20 -43.27 -20.92
CA ALA A 131 -6.37 -42.91 -20.13
C ALA A 131 -5.99 -42.16 -18.84
N VAL A 132 -4.96 -42.63 -18.12
CA VAL A 132 -4.47 -41.95 -16.90
C VAL A 132 -3.89 -40.57 -17.22
N VAL A 133 -3.12 -40.45 -18.30
CA VAL A 133 -2.57 -39.15 -18.73
C VAL A 133 -3.69 -38.19 -19.12
N VAL A 134 -4.66 -38.63 -19.93
CA VAL A 134 -5.80 -37.80 -20.37
C VAL A 134 -6.67 -37.40 -19.18
N LEU A 135 -7.02 -38.33 -18.28
CA LEU A 135 -7.76 -38.01 -17.05
C LEU A 135 -6.99 -37.04 -16.16
N GLY A 136 -5.68 -37.23 -16.02
CA GLY A 136 -4.78 -36.33 -15.30
C GLY A 136 -4.82 -34.91 -15.87
N ILE A 137 -4.68 -34.77 -17.19
CA ILE A 137 -4.73 -33.48 -17.90
C ILE A 137 -6.11 -32.83 -17.76
N VAL A 138 -7.20 -33.59 -17.93
CA VAL A 138 -8.57 -33.07 -17.80
C VAL A 138 -8.84 -32.58 -16.37
N ARG A 139 -8.39 -33.32 -15.35
CA ARG A 139 -8.49 -32.89 -13.95
C ARG A 139 -7.65 -31.64 -13.68
N LEU A 140 -6.43 -31.58 -14.22
CA LEU A 140 -5.59 -30.39 -14.14
C LEU A 140 -6.28 -29.18 -14.76
N ARG A 141 -6.85 -29.34 -15.96
CA ARG A 141 -7.57 -28.27 -16.67
C ARG A 141 -8.77 -27.74 -15.89
N ARG A 142 -9.50 -28.61 -15.18
CA ARG A 142 -10.65 -28.21 -14.35
C ARG A 142 -10.24 -27.52 -13.05
N LYS A 143 -9.08 -27.85 -12.48
CA LYS A 143 -8.60 -27.29 -11.20
C LYS A 143 -7.66 -26.10 -11.34
N LEU A 144 -7.00 -25.94 -12.48
CA LEU A 144 -6.23 -24.74 -12.76
C LEU A 144 -7.20 -23.56 -12.86
N LEU A 145 -7.00 -22.55 -12.00
CA LEU A 145 -7.62 -21.23 -12.15
C LEU A 145 -7.61 -20.86 -13.64
N SER A 146 -8.77 -20.51 -14.18
CA SER A 146 -8.87 -20.15 -15.59
C SER A 146 -7.85 -19.04 -15.88
N LYS A 147 -7.24 -19.07 -17.07
CA LYS A 147 -6.29 -18.01 -17.47
C LYS A 147 -6.84 -16.61 -17.22
N GLN A 148 -8.15 -16.43 -17.44
CA GLN A 148 -8.85 -15.18 -17.15
C GLN A 148 -8.79 -14.75 -15.68
N GLN A 149 -8.87 -15.67 -14.72
CA GLN A 149 -8.75 -15.30 -13.30
C GLN A 149 -7.31 -14.91 -12.93
N ARG A 150 -6.30 -15.53 -13.55
CA ARG A 150 -4.90 -15.13 -13.36
C ARG A 150 -4.62 -13.76 -13.97
N GLU A 151 -5.15 -13.51 -15.16
CA GLU A 151 -5.02 -12.21 -15.83
C GLU A 151 -5.75 -11.11 -15.04
N LYS A 152 -6.92 -11.40 -14.47
CA LYS A 152 -7.61 -10.46 -13.57
C LYS A 152 -6.81 -10.17 -12.31
N LEU A 153 -6.30 -11.21 -11.62
CA LEU A 153 -5.46 -11.01 -10.42
C LEU A 153 -4.18 -10.22 -10.72
N ALA A 154 -3.56 -10.45 -11.88
CA ALA A 154 -2.39 -9.69 -12.31
C ALA A 154 -2.72 -8.23 -12.64
N ALA A 155 -3.87 -7.99 -13.27
CA ALA A 155 -4.37 -6.64 -13.56
C ALA A 155 -4.71 -5.87 -12.28
N ASP A 156 -5.46 -6.49 -11.37
CA ASP A 156 -5.82 -5.91 -10.07
C ASP A 156 -4.55 -5.56 -9.25
N ARG A 157 -3.54 -6.43 -9.31
CA ARG A 157 -2.24 -6.17 -8.67
C ARG A 157 -1.52 -4.97 -9.29
N SER A 158 -1.46 -4.87 -10.62
CA SER A 158 -0.81 -3.74 -11.28
C SER A 158 -1.52 -2.41 -10.96
N GLU A 159 -2.85 -2.41 -10.88
CA GLU A 159 -3.64 -1.23 -10.53
C GLU A 159 -3.35 -0.77 -9.09
N LEU A 160 -3.28 -1.70 -8.14
CA LEU A 160 -2.92 -1.40 -6.75
C LEU A 160 -1.45 -0.95 -6.59
N GLU A 161 -0.52 -1.58 -7.29
CA GLU A 161 0.91 -1.20 -7.28
C GLU A 161 1.14 0.18 -7.90
N GLU A 162 0.34 0.57 -8.90
CA GLU A 162 0.41 1.89 -9.54
C GLU A 162 -0.25 2.99 -8.71
N GLY A 163 -1.30 2.67 -7.94
CA GLY A 163 -1.96 3.62 -7.03
C GLY A 163 -1.13 3.98 -5.79
N LEU A 164 -0.37 3.02 -5.24
CA LEU A 164 0.42 3.18 -4.02
C LEU A 164 1.41 4.37 -4.02
N PRO A 165 2.24 4.60 -5.06
CA PRO A 165 3.16 5.73 -5.09
C PRO A 165 2.43 7.08 -5.15
N THR A 166 1.20 7.12 -5.71
CA THR A 166 0.41 8.37 -5.74
C THR A 166 -0.09 8.76 -4.36
N LEU A 167 -0.54 7.79 -3.56
CA LEU A 167 -0.94 7.98 -2.17
C LEU A 167 0.26 8.34 -1.28
N GLU A 168 1.40 7.67 -1.45
CA GLU A 168 2.64 8.00 -0.74
C GLU A 168 3.13 9.42 -1.07
N ALA A 169 3.07 9.82 -2.34
CA ALA A 169 3.42 11.18 -2.76
C ALA A 169 2.44 12.24 -2.20
N ALA A 170 1.16 11.93 -2.09
CA ALA A 170 0.17 12.82 -1.47
C ALA A 170 0.45 12.99 0.04
N ARG A 171 0.72 11.89 0.76
CA ARG A 171 1.13 11.93 2.18
C ARG A 171 2.39 12.77 2.37
N ASP A 172 3.42 12.55 1.56
CA ASP A 172 4.70 13.28 1.69
C ASP A 172 4.54 14.79 1.42
N ARG A 173 3.62 15.18 0.53
CA ARG A 173 3.26 16.60 0.34
C ARG A 173 2.61 17.19 1.58
N LEU A 174 1.67 16.48 2.21
CA LEU A 174 1.00 16.96 3.43
C LEU A 174 1.97 17.04 4.61
N ILE A 175 2.89 16.08 4.75
CA ILE A 175 3.95 16.12 5.78
C ILE A 175 4.86 17.34 5.57
N ARG A 176 5.22 17.68 4.32
CA ARG A 176 6.02 18.88 4.04
C ARG A 176 5.29 20.18 4.37
N LEU A 177 3.97 20.22 4.21
CA LEU A 177 3.15 21.40 4.56
C LEU A 177 3.03 21.59 6.08
N ARG A 178 3.29 20.55 6.87
CA ARG A 178 3.33 20.61 8.34
C ARG A 178 4.63 21.23 8.88
N GLN A 179 5.74 21.15 8.14
CA GLN A 179 7.07 21.63 8.56
C GLN A 179 7.27 23.12 8.28
#